data_AF-A0A3S3IER6-F1
#
_entry.id   AF-A0A3S3IER6-F1
#
_cell.length_a   1.000
_cell.length_b   1.000
_cell.length_c   1.000
_cell.angle_alpha   90.00
_cell.angle_beta   90.00
_cell.angle_gamma   90.00
#
_symmetry.space_group_name_H-M   'P 1'
#
loop_
_entity.id
_entity.type
_entity.pdbx_description
1 polymer ?
#
loop_
_entity_poly.entity_id
_entity_poly.type
_entity_poly.pdbx_seq_one_letter_code
_entity_poly.pdbx_strand_id
1 'polypeptide(L)'
;MDSPVADPTAPGVVTNVTKTGGAGTVDLGWKSPNSANYVAANIRRNTVNTEGSAVLVRTEYGPPSTNDSYQDGGLAAGTYYYWIRAANASGVESASVATRAR
;
A
#
# COMPACT_ATOMS: atom_id res chain seq x y z
N MET A 1 19.87 -21.92 18.88
CA MET A 1 18.64 -21.34 18.33
C MET A 1 18.91 -19.88 18.13
N ASP A 2 19.04 -19.41 16.90
CA ASP A 2 19.26 -17.98 16.62
C ASP A 2 17.89 -17.29 16.66
N SER A 3 17.71 -16.27 17.49
CA SER A 3 16.50 -15.46 17.48
C SER A 3 16.48 -14.63 16.19
N PRO A 4 15.35 -14.55 15.45
CA PRO A 4 15.31 -13.73 14.24
C PRO A 4 15.63 -12.28 14.59
N VAL A 5 16.67 -11.74 13.95
CA VAL A 5 17.07 -10.34 14.12
C VAL A 5 16.02 -9.46 13.43
N ALA A 6 15.45 -8.51 14.16
CA ALA A 6 14.53 -7.52 13.59
C ALA A 6 15.27 -6.66 12.56
N ASP A 7 14.67 -6.44 11.39
CA ASP A 7 15.18 -5.52 10.37
C ASP A 7 14.55 -4.13 10.59
N PRO A 8 15.33 -3.13 11.06
CA PRO A 8 14.83 -1.77 11.26
C PRO A 8 14.77 -0.95 9.95
N THR A 9 15.24 -1.50 8.83
CA THR A 9 15.38 -0.77 7.56
C THR A 9 14.08 -0.87 6.77
N ALA A 10 13.47 0.27 6.47
CA ALA A 10 12.32 0.32 5.57
C ALA A 10 12.70 -0.10 4.14
N PRO A 11 11.81 -0.76 3.39
CA PRO A 11 11.98 -0.91 1.94
C PRO A 11 11.88 0.44 1.21
N GLY A 12 12.22 0.45 -0.07
CA GLY A 12 11.88 1.54 -0.97
C GLY A 12 10.36 1.72 -1.10
N VAL A 13 9.91 2.90 -1.57
CA VAL A 13 8.49 3.15 -1.82
C VAL A 13 7.98 2.41 -3.06
N VAL A 14 6.67 2.17 -3.13
CA VAL A 14 6.03 1.69 -4.37
C VAL A 14 6.09 2.76 -5.47
N THR A 15 6.01 2.34 -6.73
CA THR A 15 6.00 3.24 -7.90
C THR A 15 4.85 2.91 -8.84
N ASN A 16 4.67 3.69 -9.91
CA ASN A 16 3.61 3.48 -10.91
C ASN A 16 2.21 3.34 -10.30
N VAL A 17 1.94 4.13 -9.25
CA VAL A 17 0.70 4.01 -8.48
C VAL A 17 -0.47 4.57 -9.28
N THR A 18 -1.53 3.77 -9.40
CA THR A 18 -2.78 4.12 -10.08
C THR A 18 -3.97 3.95 -9.17
N LYS A 19 -5.03 4.71 -9.46
CA LYS A 19 -6.35 4.61 -8.82
C LYS A 19 -7.43 4.82 -9.87
N THR A 20 -8.33 3.86 -10.00
CA THR A 20 -9.49 3.93 -10.90
C THR A 20 -10.75 3.65 -10.10
N GLY A 21 -11.68 4.60 -10.08
CA GLY A 21 -12.97 4.42 -9.40
C GLY A 21 -13.98 3.66 -10.27
N GLY A 22 -14.87 2.92 -9.62
CA GLY A 22 -15.99 2.20 -10.21
C GLY A 22 -17.24 2.26 -9.31
N ALA A 23 -18.33 1.64 -9.75
CA ALA A 23 -19.55 1.56 -8.94
C ALA A 23 -19.31 0.65 -7.72
N GLY A 24 -19.22 1.26 -6.53
CA GLY A 24 -18.98 0.56 -5.26
C GLY A 24 -17.60 -0.06 -5.11
N THR A 25 -16.64 0.32 -5.97
CA THR A 25 -15.30 -0.25 -6.04
C THR A 25 -14.24 0.80 -6.38
N VAL A 26 -13.00 0.56 -5.98
CA VAL A 26 -11.81 1.29 -6.43
C VAL A 26 -10.71 0.28 -6.74
N ASP A 27 -10.21 0.30 -7.97
CA ASP A 27 -9.05 -0.48 -8.39
C ASP A 27 -7.77 0.31 -8.14
N LEU A 28 -6.84 -0.30 -7.42
CA LEU A 28 -5.51 0.23 -7.12
C LEU A 28 -4.47 -0.63 -7.84
N GLY A 29 -3.48 0.02 -8.44
CA GLY A 29 -2.32 -0.65 -9.04
C GLY A 29 -1.03 0.01 -8.59
N TRP A 30 0.03 -0.77 -8.49
CA TRP A 30 1.37 -0.28 -8.17
C TRP A 30 2.46 -1.22 -8.68
N LYS A 31 3.70 -0.76 -8.60
CA LYS A 31 4.92 -1.54 -8.77
C LYS A 31 5.63 -1.63 -7.41
N SER A 32 5.85 -2.84 -6.91
CA SER A 32 6.63 -3.06 -5.69
C SER A 32 8.09 -2.59 -5.88
N PRO A 33 8.73 -2.05 -4.82
CA PRO A 33 10.10 -1.56 -4.90
C PRO A 33 11.06 -2.69 -5.26
N ASN A 34 12.18 -2.34 -5.90
CA ASN A 34 13.32 -3.24 -6.03
C ASN A 34 14.14 -3.23 -4.73
N SER A 35 13.58 -3.80 -3.65
CA SER A 35 14.20 -3.86 -2.33
C SER A 35 14.17 -5.30 -1.82
N ALA A 36 15.32 -5.86 -1.47
CA ALA A 36 15.44 -7.25 -1.03
C ALA A 36 14.65 -7.56 0.25
N ASN A 37 14.38 -6.54 1.08
CA ASN A 37 13.61 -6.67 2.31
C ASN A 37 12.12 -6.34 2.14
N TYR A 38 11.63 -6.06 0.93
CA TYR A 38 10.19 -5.89 0.68
C TYR A 38 9.44 -7.22 0.81
N VAL A 39 8.31 -7.21 1.51
CA VAL A 39 7.40 -8.36 1.56
C VAL A 39 5.94 -8.01 1.30
N ALA A 40 5.53 -6.76 1.50
CA ALA A 40 4.13 -6.37 1.36
C ALA A 40 3.92 -4.89 1.04
N ALA A 41 2.77 -4.58 0.43
CA ALA A 41 2.19 -3.25 0.32
C ALA A 41 1.02 -3.10 1.29
N ASN A 42 1.14 -2.15 2.22
CA ASN A 42 0.08 -1.75 3.15
C ASN A 42 -0.75 -0.62 2.54
N ILE A 43 -1.98 -0.95 2.15
CA ILE A 43 -2.94 -0.04 1.53
C ILE A 43 -3.85 0.55 2.60
N ARG A 44 -3.88 1.88 2.65
CA ARG A 44 -4.66 2.66 3.60
C ARG A 44 -5.72 3.46 2.86
N ARG A 45 -6.90 3.63 3.45
CA ARG A 45 -8.05 4.35 2.89
C ARG A 45 -8.57 5.40 3.85
N ASN A 46 -9.06 6.52 3.32
CA ASN A 46 -9.83 7.52 4.05
C ASN A 46 -10.89 8.18 3.15
N THR A 47 -11.93 8.76 3.76
CA THR A 47 -12.93 9.61 3.06
C THR A 47 -12.53 11.08 3.03
N VAL A 48 -11.49 11.47 3.78
CA VAL A 48 -10.84 12.78 3.69
C VAL A 48 -9.39 12.65 3.23
N ASN A 49 -8.83 13.69 2.61
CA ASN A 49 -7.46 13.68 2.10
C ASN A 49 -6.42 13.86 3.23
N THR A 50 -6.41 12.97 4.21
CA THR A 50 -5.51 13.01 5.36
C THR A 50 -5.07 11.61 5.71
N GLU A 51 -3.81 11.26 5.44
CA GLU A 51 -3.29 9.92 5.71
C GLU A 51 -3.28 9.59 7.21
N GLY A 52 -3.02 10.59 8.07
CA GLY A 52 -2.90 10.38 9.51
C GLY A 52 -4.17 9.81 10.18
N SER A 53 -5.33 9.92 9.54
CA SER A 53 -6.60 9.30 9.97
C SER A 53 -7.07 8.19 9.04
N ALA A 54 -6.25 7.76 8.08
CA ALA A 54 -6.56 6.66 7.19
C ALA A 54 -6.48 5.32 7.92
N VAL A 55 -7.35 4.38 7.54
CA VAL A 55 -7.38 3.03 8.09
C VAL A 55 -6.67 2.07 7.14
N LEU A 56 -5.93 1.10 7.69
CA LEU A 56 -5.38 -0.01 6.90
C LEU A 56 -6.53 -0.88 6.41
N VAL A 57 -6.71 -0.96 5.09
CA VAL A 57 -7.74 -1.81 4.48
C VAL A 57 -7.17 -3.11 3.94
N ARG A 58 -5.86 -3.16 3.68
CA ARG A 58 -5.18 -4.34 3.17
C ARG A 58 -3.68 -4.31 3.41
N THR A 59 -3.14 -5.47 3.75
CA THR A 59 -1.73 -5.83 3.58
C THR A 59 -1.65 -6.82 2.43
N GLU A 60 -1.09 -6.41 1.29
CA GLU A 60 -0.94 -7.24 0.10
C GLU A 60 0.49 -7.76 0.03
N TYR A 61 0.68 -9.08 0.13
CA TYR A 61 1.99 -9.71 0.11
C TYR A 61 2.43 -9.99 -1.33
N GLY A 62 3.69 -9.72 -1.64
CA GLY A 62 4.21 -9.95 -2.98
C GLY A 62 5.73 -9.87 -3.06
N PRO A 63 6.32 -10.33 -4.18
CA PRO A 63 7.75 -10.21 -4.42
C PRO A 63 8.17 -8.77 -4.75
N PRO A 64 9.44 -8.41 -4.56
CA PRO A 64 9.98 -7.13 -5.01
C PRO A 64 9.95 -7.00 -6.53
N SER A 65 10.07 -5.76 -7.02
CA SER A 65 10.16 -5.41 -8.44
C SER A 65 9.08 -6.07 -9.33
N THR A 66 7.84 -6.12 -8.84
CA THR A 66 6.69 -6.77 -9.51
C THR A 66 5.50 -5.82 -9.59
N ASN A 67 4.73 -5.89 -10.68
CA ASN A 67 3.47 -5.14 -10.78
C ASN A 67 2.41 -5.88 -9.99
N ASP A 68 1.59 -5.15 -9.26
CA ASP A 68 0.57 -5.74 -8.40
C ASP A 68 -0.67 -4.82 -8.32
N SER A 69 -1.79 -5.37 -7.87
CA SER A 69 -3.07 -4.66 -7.80
C SER A 69 -3.98 -5.16 -6.69
N TYR A 70 -4.90 -4.28 -6.29
CA TYR A 70 -5.95 -4.60 -5.33
C TYR A 70 -7.24 -3.86 -5.69
N GLN A 71 -8.36 -4.58 -5.70
CA GLN A 71 -9.70 -4.01 -5.82
C GLN A 71 -10.33 -3.86 -4.42
N ASP A 72 -10.54 -2.63 -3.99
CA ASP A 72 -11.29 -2.31 -2.78
C ASP A 72 -12.78 -2.23 -3.12
N GLY A 73 -13.59 -3.15 -2.60
CA GLY A 73 -15.01 -3.29 -2.92
C GLY A 73 -15.94 -3.09 -1.73
N GLY A 74 -17.25 -3.08 -2.00
CA GLY A 74 -18.28 -2.87 -0.98
C GLY A 74 -18.35 -1.42 -0.48
N LEU A 75 -17.90 -0.47 -1.30
CA LEU A 75 -17.87 0.94 -0.95
C LEU A 75 -19.24 1.58 -1.14
N ALA A 76 -19.68 2.38 -0.17
CA ALA A 76 -20.76 3.32 -0.40
C ALA A 76 -20.32 4.40 -1.41
N ALA A 77 -21.29 5.02 -2.10
CA ALA A 77 -21.01 6.14 -2.99
C ALA A 77 -20.32 7.28 -2.23
N GLY A 78 -19.19 7.75 -2.73
CA GLY A 78 -18.41 8.80 -2.09
C GLY A 78 -16.99 8.94 -2.66
N THR A 79 -16.23 9.88 -2.10
CA THR A 79 -14.82 10.10 -2.46
C THR A 79 -13.92 9.34 -1.49
N TYR A 80 -12.95 8.62 -2.04
CA TYR A 80 -11.96 7.89 -1.28
C TYR A 80 -10.53 8.28 -1.68
N TYR A 81 -9.69 8.41 -0.67
CA TYR A 81 -8.27 8.69 -0.75
C TYR A 81 -7.51 7.45 -0.29
N TYR A 82 -6.43 7.12 -0.99
CA TYR A 82 -5.61 5.97 -0.67
C TYR A 82 -4.13 6.31 -0.63
N TRP A 83 -3.43 5.57 0.20
CA TRP A 83 -1.99 5.63 0.37
C TRP A 83 -1.44 4.21 0.43
N ILE A 84 -0.29 3.99 -0.19
CA ILE A 84 0.39 2.71 -0.18
C ILE A 84 1.76 2.91 0.46
N ARG A 85 2.08 2.07 1.45
CA ARG A 85 3.40 1.99 2.07
C ARG A 85 3.95 0.58 1.88
N ALA A 86 5.16 0.46 1.38
CA ALA A 86 5.86 -0.82 1.35
C ALA A 86 6.27 -1.20 2.77
N ALA A 87 6.32 -2.50 3.07
CA ALA A 87 6.71 -3.01 4.39
C ALA A 87 7.70 -4.18 4.28
N ASN A 88 8.59 -4.28 5.26
CA ASN A 88 9.46 -5.44 5.45
C ASN A 88 8.82 -6.48 6.38
N ALA A 89 9.45 -7.66 6.53
CA ALA A 89 8.95 -8.75 7.37
C ALA A 89 8.89 -8.41 8.88
N SER A 90 9.59 -7.35 9.30
CA SER A 90 9.55 -6.83 10.68
C SER A 90 8.47 -5.75 10.89
N GLY A 91 7.69 -5.43 9.84
CA GLY A 91 6.63 -4.42 9.90
C GLY A 91 7.11 -2.97 9.76
N VAL A 92 8.39 -2.75 9.42
CA VAL A 92 8.90 -1.40 9.15
C VAL A 92 8.44 -0.95 7.77
N GLU A 93 7.86 0.25 7.71
CA GLU A 93 7.25 0.79 6.51
C GLU A 93 8.09 1.87 5.82
N SER A 94 7.96 1.92 4.50
CA SER A 94 8.47 3.02 3.68
C SER A 94 7.73 4.34 3.96
N ALA A 95 8.24 5.43 3.37
CA ALA A 95 7.45 6.63 3.19
C ALA A 95 6.16 6.33 2.40
N SER A 96 5.17 7.21 2.56
CA SER A 96 3.87 7.07 1.92
C SER A 96 3.86 7.50 0.47
N VAL A 97 3.13 6.77 -0.36
CA VAL A 97 2.78 7.18 -1.72
C VAL A 97 1.26 7.30 -1.83
N ALA A 98 0.77 8.54 -1.98
CA ALA A 98 -0.63 8.80 -2.25
C ALA A 98 -1.00 8.34 -3.65
N THR A 99 -2.08 7.58 -3.78
CA THR A 99 -2.68 7.30 -5.09
C THR A 99 -3.40 8.57 -5.51
N ARG A 100 -2.79 9.38 -6.38
CA ARG A 100 -3.26 10.74 -6.73
C ARG A 100 -4.78 10.78 -6.92
N ALA A 101 -5.43 11.81 -6.38
CA ALA A 101 -6.83 12.08 -6.71
C ALA A 101 -6.90 12.48 -8.20
N ARG A 102 -7.81 11.85 -8.93
CA ARG A 102 -8.37 12.48 -10.13
C ARG A 102 -9.44 13.46 -9.68
#